data_AF-A0A3D4N3R1-F1
#
_entry.id   AF-A0A3D4N3R1-F1
#
_cell.length_a   1.000
_cell.length_b   1.000
_cell.length_c   1.000
_cell.angle_alpha   90.00
_cell.angle_beta   90.00
_cell.angle_gamma   90.00
#
_symmetry.space_group_name_H-M   'P 1'
#
loop_
_entity.id
_entity.type
_entity.pdbx_description
1 polymer ?
#
loop_
_entity_poly.entity_id
_entity_poly.type
_entity_poly.pdbx_seq_one_letter_code
_entity_poly.pdbx_strand_id
1 'polypeptide(L)'
;MNGLIENILRGSVSSVMYVILLFTLTKARFGRKVTIVVAIFTFVINISSTLWFYVYGDLTGLSRFTILLFIVVGLALKPLTRQTFMQWCFTFLTTINIAMMIIILSFHLGRLFPLPQYANTIFRFLLYVLVIFLFQRYLLTFYQSIVKNWPMFSVLMIAIFLNLSYFFYATDDIKNTLAIYRTPLLLLVSLSVAAYGTLFYSLKKIITMYELETENLKIQKESGRLQEVTLQLEKYANYDTLTGLPNRRFFFDTLERIVAESERTARMFALLYIDLDGFKDINDNYGHEVGDSVLNSVGNRLLEHVRETDFVARLGGDEFAIIFRDIEEMKIAADIAGNIHSILQKPMHIGTMVCTVNSSIGIAVYPDTGKDGETLVRNADSAMYGIKRNGKGGFGIFDHSPIVQPPMD
;
A
#
# COMPACT_ATOMS: atom_id res chain seq x y z
N MET A 1 -3.47 -55.68 39.65
CA MET A 1 -4.23 -54.41 39.72
C MET A 1 -3.46 -53.20 39.20
N ASN A 2 -2.22 -52.92 39.64
CA ASN A 2 -1.51 -51.68 39.26
C ASN A 2 -1.30 -51.50 37.74
N GLY A 3 -0.94 -52.57 37.00
CA GLY A 3 -0.78 -52.49 35.54
C GLY A 3 -2.09 -52.29 34.76
N LEU A 4 -3.24 -52.65 35.32
CA LEU A 4 -4.55 -52.40 34.70
C LEU A 4 -4.88 -50.91 34.74
N ILE A 5 -4.76 -50.31 35.91
CA ILE A 5 -5.08 -48.89 36.15
C ILE A 5 -4.19 -48.01 35.26
N GLU A 6 -2.89 -48.32 35.17
CA GLU A 6 -1.95 -47.59 34.32
C GLU A 6 -2.34 -47.68 32.82
N ASN A 7 -2.68 -48.89 32.34
CA ASN A 7 -3.08 -49.09 30.94
C ASN A 7 -4.42 -48.41 30.61
N ILE A 8 -5.41 -48.49 31.51
CA ILE A 8 -6.71 -47.80 31.36
C ILE A 8 -6.48 -46.30 31.31
N LEU A 9 -5.72 -45.73 32.25
CA LEU A 9 -5.47 -44.30 32.31
C LEU A 9 -4.75 -43.82 31.04
N ARG A 10 -3.74 -44.57 30.58
CA ARG A 10 -2.97 -44.25 29.37
C ARG A 10 -3.83 -44.27 28.11
N GLY A 11 -4.68 -45.30 27.94
CA GLY A 11 -5.61 -45.42 26.82
C GLY A 11 -6.67 -44.33 26.82
N SER A 12 -7.27 -44.08 27.99
CA SER A 12 -8.31 -43.07 28.18
C SER A 12 -7.83 -41.65 27.86
N VAL A 13 -6.64 -41.28 28.34
CA VAL A 13 -6.03 -39.98 28.02
C VAL A 13 -5.82 -39.84 26.51
N SER A 14 -5.29 -40.86 25.84
CA SER A 14 -5.11 -40.85 24.39
C SER A 14 -6.42 -40.64 23.64
N SER A 15 -7.48 -41.39 23.97
CA SER A 15 -8.75 -41.31 23.25
C SER A 15 -9.45 -39.97 23.43
N VAL A 16 -9.47 -39.42 24.65
CA VAL A 16 -10.08 -38.11 24.93
C VAL A 16 -9.30 -36.99 24.25
N MET A 17 -7.98 -36.95 24.44
CA MET A 17 -7.16 -35.87 23.91
C MET A 17 -7.11 -35.89 22.38
N TYR A 18 -7.19 -37.07 21.76
CA TYR A 18 -7.31 -37.21 20.31
C TYR A 18 -8.58 -36.53 19.78
N VAL A 19 -9.75 -36.80 20.40
CA VAL A 19 -11.02 -36.19 20.00
C VAL A 19 -10.94 -34.67 20.15
N ILE A 20 -10.40 -34.18 21.27
CA ILE A 20 -10.23 -32.73 21.50
C ILE A 20 -9.30 -32.10 20.46
N LEU A 21 -8.19 -32.75 20.13
CA LEU A 21 -7.25 -32.29 19.11
C LEU A 21 -7.92 -32.24 17.73
N LEU A 22 -8.61 -33.31 17.32
CA LEU A 22 -9.32 -33.38 16.04
C LEU A 22 -10.37 -32.26 15.93
N PHE A 23 -11.15 -32.01 16.98
CA PHE A 23 -12.11 -30.90 16.99
C PHE A 23 -11.46 -29.52 17.00
N THR A 24 -10.29 -29.37 17.65
CA THR A 24 -9.51 -28.14 17.63
C THR A 24 -9.05 -27.84 16.20
N LEU A 25 -8.51 -28.83 15.50
CA LEU A 25 -8.00 -28.70 14.14
C LEU A 25 -9.11 -28.48 13.09
N THR A 26 -10.30 -29.04 13.32
CA THR A 26 -11.41 -28.97 12.35
C THR A 26 -12.32 -27.76 12.53
N LYS A 27 -12.13 -26.99 13.62
CA LYS A 27 -12.95 -25.83 13.99
C LYS A 27 -14.44 -26.19 13.94
N ALA A 28 -14.83 -27.11 14.83
CA ALA A 28 -16.15 -27.75 14.88
C ALA A 28 -17.32 -26.82 14.52
N ARG A 29 -18.28 -27.32 13.72
CA ARG A 29 -19.50 -26.56 13.37
C ARG A 29 -20.37 -26.25 14.61
N PHE A 30 -20.26 -27.10 15.63
CA PHE A 30 -21.05 -27.06 16.85
C PHE A 30 -20.23 -26.55 18.05
N GLY A 31 -20.90 -25.94 19.03
CA GLY A 31 -20.27 -25.34 20.20
C GLY A 31 -19.65 -26.37 21.17
N ARG A 32 -18.87 -25.86 22.14
CA ARG A 32 -18.09 -26.63 23.15
C ARG A 32 -18.85 -27.78 23.82
N LYS A 33 -20.17 -27.67 23.98
CA LYS A 33 -21.03 -28.71 24.57
C LYS A 33 -21.03 -30.02 23.77
N VAL A 34 -21.12 -29.95 22.43
CA VAL A 34 -21.13 -31.15 21.58
C VAL A 34 -19.77 -31.84 21.60
N THR A 35 -18.67 -31.07 21.57
CA THR A 35 -17.31 -31.61 21.70
C THR A 35 -17.13 -32.37 23.01
N ILE A 36 -17.63 -31.83 24.13
CA ILE A 36 -17.57 -32.49 25.44
C ILE A 36 -18.40 -33.79 25.43
N VAL A 37 -19.62 -33.76 24.90
CA VAL A 37 -20.48 -34.96 24.82
C VAL A 37 -19.80 -36.07 24.02
N VAL A 38 -19.23 -35.74 22.85
CA VAL A 38 -18.55 -36.76 22.03
C VAL A 38 -17.28 -37.26 22.70
N ALA A 39 -16.49 -36.38 23.34
CA ALA A 39 -15.31 -36.81 24.09
C ALA A 39 -15.68 -37.75 25.25
N ILE A 40 -16.77 -37.47 25.98
CA ILE A 40 -17.30 -38.34 27.04
C ILE A 40 -17.76 -39.67 26.45
N PHE A 41 -18.48 -39.66 25.33
CA PHE A 41 -18.94 -40.88 24.67
C PHE A 41 -17.77 -41.76 24.22
N THR A 42 -16.77 -41.19 23.55
CA THR A 42 -15.55 -41.91 23.15
C THR A 42 -14.80 -42.45 24.37
N PHE A 43 -14.72 -41.69 25.46
CA PHE A 43 -14.12 -42.13 26.72
C PHE A 43 -14.84 -43.34 27.31
N VAL A 44 -16.18 -43.30 27.41
CA VAL A 44 -16.99 -44.40 27.94
C VAL A 44 -16.83 -45.67 27.10
N ILE A 45 -16.84 -45.55 25.78
CA ILE A 45 -16.63 -46.71 24.89
C ILE A 45 -15.21 -47.29 25.09
N ASN A 46 -14.19 -46.43 25.12
CA ASN A 46 -12.81 -46.88 25.26
C ASN A 46 -12.53 -47.57 26.60
N ILE A 47 -13.09 -47.03 27.70
CA ILE A 47 -12.99 -47.67 29.01
C ILE A 47 -13.73 -49.01 29.02
N SER A 48 -14.95 -49.04 28.49
CA SER A 48 -15.77 -50.26 28.44
C SER A 48 -15.06 -51.36 27.65
N SER A 49 -14.50 -51.04 26.47
CA SER A 49 -13.76 -52.02 25.68
C SER A 49 -12.47 -52.46 26.36
N THR A 50 -11.74 -51.55 26.99
CA THR A 50 -10.50 -51.87 27.72
C THR A 50 -10.75 -52.80 28.89
N LEU A 51 -11.80 -52.55 29.68
CA LEU A 51 -12.22 -53.42 30.78
C LEU A 51 -12.63 -54.80 30.26
N TRP A 52 -13.42 -54.85 29.18
CA TRP A 52 -13.85 -56.11 28.56
C TRP A 52 -12.65 -56.96 28.13
N PHE A 53 -11.78 -56.46 27.25
CA PHE A 53 -10.63 -57.23 26.77
C PHE A 53 -9.65 -57.62 27.88
N TYR A 54 -9.53 -56.79 28.93
CA TYR A 54 -8.68 -57.12 30.06
C TYR A 54 -9.24 -58.27 30.91
N VAL A 55 -10.56 -58.30 31.15
CA VAL A 55 -11.23 -59.40 31.88
C VAL A 55 -11.06 -60.74 31.13
N TYR A 56 -11.04 -60.71 29.80
CA TYR A 56 -10.86 -61.90 28.97
C TYR A 56 -9.39 -62.20 28.60
N GLY A 57 -8.42 -61.41 29.08
CA GLY A 57 -6.99 -61.64 28.85
C GLY A 57 -6.48 -61.41 27.42
N ASP A 58 -7.29 -60.83 26.53
CA ASP A 58 -6.97 -60.64 25.10
C ASP A 58 -6.45 -59.21 24.82
N LEU A 59 -5.18 -58.99 25.18
CA LEU A 59 -4.50 -57.69 24.98
C LEU A 59 -4.21 -57.39 23.50
N THR A 60 -4.12 -58.42 22.65
CA THR A 60 -3.89 -58.28 21.21
C THR A 60 -5.17 -57.83 20.50
N GLY A 61 -6.31 -58.42 20.86
CA GLY A 61 -7.64 -57.98 20.43
C GLY A 61 -7.94 -56.54 20.86
N LEU A 62 -7.53 -56.14 22.06
CA LEU A 62 -7.64 -54.76 22.54
C LEU A 62 -6.91 -53.76 21.63
N SER A 63 -5.69 -54.07 21.20
CA SER A 63 -4.90 -53.20 20.31
C SER A 63 -5.60 -53.00 18.96
N ARG A 64 -6.03 -54.11 18.33
CA ARG A 64 -6.74 -54.10 17.04
C ARG A 64 -8.09 -53.38 17.14
N PHE A 65 -8.85 -53.64 18.19
CA PHE A 65 -10.12 -52.97 18.45
C PHE A 65 -9.94 -51.46 18.65
N THR A 66 -8.88 -51.06 19.36
CA THR A 66 -8.59 -49.64 19.59
C THR A 66 -8.34 -48.90 18.28
N ILE A 67 -7.58 -49.49 17.36
CA ILE A 67 -7.33 -48.93 16.02
C ILE A 67 -8.64 -48.80 15.23
N LEU A 68 -9.46 -49.86 15.21
CA LEU A 68 -10.73 -49.86 14.49
C LEU A 68 -11.70 -48.83 15.08
N LEU A 69 -11.76 -48.72 16.40
CA LEU A 69 -12.54 -47.70 17.10
C LEU A 69 -12.09 -46.29 16.72
N PHE A 70 -10.79 -46.02 16.61
CA PHE A 70 -10.29 -44.72 16.18
C PHE A 70 -10.75 -44.35 14.75
N ILE A 71 -10.73 -45.31 13.82
CA ILE A 71 -11.20 -45.10 12.45
C ILE A 71 -12.71 -44.86 12.43
N VAL A 72 -13.48 -45.69 13.14
CA VAL A 72 -14.95 -45.58 13.21
C VAL A 72 -15.38 -44.26 13.84
N VAL A 73 -14.78 -43.87 14.97
CA VAL A 73 -15.03 -42.58 15.61
C VAL A 73 -14.64 -41.44 14.67
N GLY A 74 -13.49 -41.54 14.00
CA GLY A 74 -13.08 -40.58 12.97
C GLY A 74 -14.11 -40.40 11.85
N LEU A 75 -14.64 -41.48 11.30
CA LEU A 75 -15.66 -41.39 10.24
C LEU A 75 -17.00 -40.88 10.78
N ALA A 76 -17.42 -41.31 11.97
CA ALA A 76 -18.63 -40.86 12.65
C ALA A 76 -18.59 -39.36 13.01
N LEU A 77 -17.39 -38.80 13.19
CA LEU A 77 -17.17 -37.38 13.49
C LEU A 77 -17.25 -36.47 12.26
N LYS A 78 -17.05 -36.98 11.04
CA LYS A 78 -17.06 -36.19 9.81
C LYS A 78 -18.30 -35.30 9.65
N PRO A 79 -19.54 -35.78 9.88
CA PRO A 79 -20.76 -34.98 9.73
C PRO A 79 -20.82 -33.75 10.65
N LEU A 80 -20.00 -33.71 11.71
CA LEU A 80 -19.96 -32.60 12.68
C LEU A 80 -19.11 -31.41 12.23
N THR A 81 -18.52 -31.45 11.03
CA THR A 81 -17.61 -30.42 10.52
C THR A 81 -18.04 -29.84 9.19
N ARG A 82 -17.52 -28.63 8.89
CA ARG A 82 -17.81 -27.93 7.61
C ARG A 82 -16.81 -28.29 6.51
N GLN A 83 -15.82 -29.14 6.78
CA GLN A 83 -14.77 -29.49 5.85
C GLN A 83 -15.30 -30.42 4.74
N THR A 84 -14.71 -30.33 3.55
CA THR A 84 -14.94 -31.34 2.51
C THR A 84 -14.38 -32.70 2.96
N PHE A 85 -14.78 -33.79 2.30
CA PHE A 85 -14.28 -35.11 2.65
C PHE A 85 -12.75 -35.21 2.61
N MET A 86 -12.11 -34.64 1.58
CA MET A 86 -10.63 -34.66 1.47
C MET A 86 -9.95 -33.80 2.55
N GLN A 87 -10.52 -32.64 2.88
CA GLN A 87 -10.03 -31.79 3.97
C GLN A 87 -10.15 -32.47 5.33
N TRP A 88 -11.24 -33.21 5.55
CA TRP A 88 -11.44 -34.03 6.74
C TRP A 88 -10.40 -35.14 6.81
N CYS A 89 -10.20 -35.91 5.73
CA CYS A 89 -9.18 -36.96 5.67
C CYS A 89 -7.78 -36.42 5.96
N PHE A 90 -7.42 -35.27 5.37
CA PHE A 90 -6.15 -34.60 5.65
C PHE A 90 -6.02 -34.22 7.13
N THR A 91 -7.08 -33.68 7.72
CA THR A 91 -7.08 -33.27 9.13
C THR A 91 -7.02 -34.46 10.09
N PHE A 92 -7.74 -35.52 9.76
CA PHE A 92 -7.71 -36.79 10.47
C PHE A 92 -6.30 -37.40 10.43
N LEU A 93 -5.66 -37.42 9.26
CA LEU A 93 -4.28 -37.90 9.09
C LEU A 93 -3.27 -37.06 9.89
N THR A 94 -3.41 -35.73 9.86
CA THR A 94 -2.60 -34.82 10.69
C THR A 94 -2.74 -35.15 12.17
N THR A 95 -3.97 -35.38 12.63
CA THR A 95 -4.27 -35.71 14.03
C THR A 95 -3.60 -37.03 14.42
N ILE A 96 -3.62 -38.03 13.54
CA ILE A 96 -2.95 -39.31 13.78
C ILE A 96 -1.42 -39.14 13.85
N ASN A 97 -0.82 -38.38 12.93
CA ASN A 97 0.63 -38.12 12.97
C ASN A 97 1.05 -37.46 14.28
N ILE A 98 0.31 -36.44 14.74
CA ILE A 98 0.55 -35.80 16.04
C ILE A 98 0.40 -36.81 17.17
N ALA A 99 -0.65 -37.62 17.17
CA ALA A 99 -0.89 -38.62 18.21
C ALA A 99 0.25 -39.65 18.29
N MET A 100 0.74 -40.16 17.15
CA MET A 100 1.86 -41.09 17.09
C MET A 100 3.15 -40.46 17.63
N MET A 101 3.46 -39.22 17.23
CA MET A 101 4.64 -38.50 17.75
C MET A 101 4.54 -38.29 19.27
N ILE A 102 3.36 -37.94 19.79
CA ILE A 102 3.13 -37.80 21.23
C ILE A 102 3.31 -39.14 21.96
N ILE A 103 2.82 -40.25 21.38
CA ILE A 103 3.01 -41.59 21.97
C ILE A 103 4.51 -41.94 22.06
N ILE A 104 5.27 -41.69 21.00
CA ILE A 104 6.72 -41.92 20.97
C ILE A 104 7.41 -41.06 22.04
N LEU A 105 7.16 -39.75 22.06
CA LEU A 105 7.80 -38.82 23.00
C LEU A 105 7.44 -39.12 24.45
N SER A 106 6.16 -39.34 24.75
CA SER A 106 5.70 -39.65 26.12
C SER A 106 6.29 -40.94 26.67
N PHE A 107 6.46 -41.97 25.84
CA PHE A 107 7.13 -43.21 26.23
C PHE A 107 8.60 -42.98 26.60
N HIS A 108 9.33 -42.22 25.80
CA HIS A 108 10.75 -41.96 26.03
C HIS A 108 10.99 -41.00 27.20
N LEU A 109 10.17 -39.95 27.35
CA LEU A 109 10.20 -39.05 28.49
C LEU A 109 9.85 -39.78 29.80
N GLY A 110 8.84 -40.65 29.78
CA GLY A 110 8.48 -41.46 30.94
C GLY A 110 9.58 -42.43 31.37
N ARG A 111 10.44 -42.88 30.44
CA ARG A 111 11.63 -43.68 30.79
C ARG A 111 12.75 -42.87 31.44
N LEU A 112 12.86 -41.57 31.13
CA LEU A 112 13.81 -40.66 31.80
C LEU A 112 13.38 -40.34 33.23
N PHE A 113 12.07 -40.33 33.49
CA PHE A 113 11.47 -40.08 34.81
C PHE A 113 10.57 -41.26 35.22
N PRO A 114 11.15 -42.39 35.69
CA PRO A 114 10.41 -43.62 35.96
C PRO A 114 9.45 -43.54 37.16
N LEU A 115 9.52 -42.46 37.96
CA LEU A 115 8.62 -42.19 39.07
C LEU A 115 7.82 -40.91 38.79
N PRO A 116 6.49 -40.90 39.02
CA PRO A 116 5.63 -42.01 39.46
C PRO A 116 5.35 -43.05 38.36
N GLN A 117 4.78 -44.22 38.70
CA GLN A 117 4.49 -45.31 37.75
C GLN A 117 3.64 -44.88 36.52
N TYR A 118 2.87 -43.79 36.65
CA TYR A 118 2.06 -43.19 35.59
C TYR A 118 2.73 -42.01 34.85
N ALA A 119 4.06 -41.85 34.96
CA ALA A 119 4.82 -40.75 34.35
C ALA A 119 4.60 -40.63 32.83
N ASN A 120 4.59 -41.74 32.10
CA ASN A 120 4.29 -41.76 30.66
C ASN A 120 2.93 -41.11 30.35
N THR A 121 1.91 -41.44 31.13
CA THR A 121 0.55 -40.90 30.96
C THR A 121 0.50 -39.40 31.27
N ILE A 122 1.26 -38.94 32.27
CA ILE A 122 1.39 -37.50 32.56
C ILE A 122 2.04 -36.77 31.38
N PHE A 123 3.20 -37.22 30.90
CA PHE A 123 3.89 -36.57 29.78
C PHE A 123 3.02 -36.57 28.53
N ARG A 124 2.28 -37.65 28.29
CA ARG A 124 1.32 -37.73 27.18
C ARG A 124 0.24 -36.65 27.29
N PHE A 125 -0.39 -36.52 28.45
CA PHE A 125 -1.39 -35.48 28.70
C PHE A 125 -0.80 -34.08 28.48
N LEU A 126 0.36 -33.80 29.07
CA LEU A 126 1.05 -32.51 28.94
C LEU A 126 1.40 -32.17 27.49
N LEU A 127 1.91 -33.14 26.72
CA LEU A 127 2.23 -32.95 25.30
C LEU A 127 0.97 -32.66 24.46
N TYR A 128 -0.14 -33.38 24.70
CA TYR A 128 -1.40 -33.06 24.03
C TYR A 128 -1.90 -31.66 24.37
N VAL A 129 -1.88 -31.28 25.66
CA VAL A 129 -2.27 -29.93 26.10
C VAL A 129 -1.40 -28.87 25.44
N LEU A 130 -0.08 -29.08 25.39
CA LEU A 130 0.85 -28.17 24.74
C LEU A 130 0.54 -28.01 23.24
N VAL A 131 0.36 -29.12 22.52
CA VAL A 131 0.07 -29.06 21.07
C VAL A 131 -1.28 -28.38 20.82
N ILE A 132 -2.33 -28.73 21.56
CA ILE A 132 -3.64 -28.08 21.45
C ILE A 132 -3.53 -26.58 21.72
N PHE A 133 -2.78 -26.18 22.75
CA PHE A 133 -2.53 -24.77 23.07
C PHE A 133 -1.81 -24.06 21.92
N LEU A 134 -0.75 -24.65 21.37
CA LEU A 134 0.00 -24.08 20.24
C LEU A 134 -0.89 -23.90 19.01
N PHE A 135 -1.75 -24.88 18.70
CA PHE A 135 -2.73 -24.72 17.63
C PHE A 135 -3.71 -23.60 17.94
N GLN A 136 -4.37 -23.60 19.08
CA GLN A 136 -5.37 -22.59 19.42
C GLN A 136 -4.81 -21.16 19.42
N ARG A 137 -3.58 -20.98 19.91
CA ARG A 137 -2.97 -19.66 20.07
C ARG A 137 -2.25 -19.16 18.83
N TYR A 138 -1.56 -20.04 18.08
CA TYR A 138 -0.62 -19.62 17.04
C TYR A 138 -0.84 -20.30 15.69
N LEU A 139 -1.11 -21.61 15.66
CA LEU A 139 -1.02 -22.37 14.40
C LEU A 139 -2.36 -22.59 13.70
N LEU A 140 -3.50 -22.43 14.37
CA LEU A 140 -4.81 -22.82 13.82
C LEU A 140 -5.16 -22.07 12.55
N THR A 141 -4.91 -20.76 12.49
CA THR A 141 -5.22 -19.95 11.28
C THR A 141 -4.41 -20.43 10.07
N PHE A 142 -3.11 -20.63 10.25
CA PHE A 142 -2.23 -21.16 9.20
C PHE A 142 -2.63 -22.57 8.80
N TYR A 143 -2.99 -23.41 9.78
CA TYR A 143 -3.46 -24.76 9.54
C TYR A 143 -4.74 -24.79 8.69
N GLN A 144 -5.69 -23.89 8.93
CA GLN A 144 -6.87 -23.80 8.06
C GLN A 144 -6.50 -23.41 6.61
N SER A 145 -5.47 -22.58 6.42
CA SER A 145 -4.95 -22.27 5.09
C SER A 145 -4.33 -23.50 4.41
N ILE A 146 -3.57 -24.32 5.17
CA ILE A 146 -3.04 -25.61 4.71
C ILE A 146 -4.18 -26.54 4.28
N VAL A 147 -5.21 -26.70 5.11
CA VAL A 147 -6.34 -27.59 4.84
C VAL A 147 -7.10 -27.13 3.59
N LYS A 148 -7.32 -25.83 3.40
CA LYS A 148 -7.93 -25.31 2.17
C LYS A 148 -7.12 -25.69 0.93
N ASN A 149 -5.79 -25.69 1.05
CA ASN A 149 -4.84 -26.02 -0.01
C ASN A 149 -4.24 -27.44 0.17
N TRP A 150 -5.03 -28.38 0.71
CA TRP A 150 -4.54 -29.72 1.08
C TRP A 150 -3.80 -30.48 -0.02
N PRO A 151 -4.08 -30.35 -1.35
CA PRO A 151 -3.35 -31.12 -2.35
C PRO A 151 -1.85 -30.85 -2.33
N MET A 152 -1.44 -29.58 -2.09
CA MET A 152 -0.04 -29.15 -2.04
C MET A 152 0.74 -29.82 -0.89
N PHE A 153 0.06 -30.16 0.21
CA PHE A 153 0.68 -30.69 1.43
C PHE A 153 0.39 -32.18 1.66
N SER A 154 -0.45 -32.79 0.82
CA SER A 154 -0.94 -34.16 0.97
C SER A 154 0.17 -35.20 0.95
N VAL A 155 1.13 -35.06 0.03
CA VAL A 155 2.27 -35.98 -0.12
C VAL A 155 3.12 -36.01 1.14
N LEU A 156 3.47 -34.84 1.69
CA LEU A 156 4.24 -34.77 2.93
C LEU A 156 3.49 -35.39 4.11
N MET A 157 2.19 -35.11 4.24
CA MET A 157 1.35 -35.63 5.32
C MET A 157 1.25 -37.16 5.27
N ILE A 158 1.06 -37.72 4.07
CA ILE A 158 1.02 -39.17 3.83
C ILE A 158 2.40 -39.79 4.07
N ALA A 159 3.49 -39.17 3.62
CA ALA A 159 4.84 -39.67 3.86
C ALA A 159 5.17 -39.76 5.35
N ILE A 160 4.86 -38.71 6.13
CA ILE A 160 5.04 -38.73 7.59
C ILE A 160 4.18 -39.85 8.22
N PHE A 161 2.93 -39.99 7.78
CA PHE A 161 2.03 -41.03 8.28
C PHE A 161 2.57 -42.43 8.01
N LEU A 162 2.97 -42.74 6.78
CA LEU A 162 3.46 -44.07 6.41
C LEU A 162 4.73 -44.43 7.18
N ASN A 163 5.67 -43.49 7.33
CA ASN A 163 6.91 -43.70 8.07
C ASN A 163 6.66 -43.91 9.57
N LEU A 164 5.77 -43.13 10.20
CA LEU A 164 5.42 -43.33 11.61
C LEU A 164 4.64 -44.64 11.81
N SER A 165 3.67 -44.92 10.94
CA SER A 165 2.78 -46.08 11.03
C SER A 165 3.51 -47.41 10.93
N TYR A 166 4.59 -47.48 10.14
CA TYR A 166 5.39 -48.70 10.01
C TYR A 166 5.77 -49.30 11.39
N PHE A 167 6.25 -48.48 12.33
CA PHE A 167 6.65 -48.92 13.66
C PHE A 167 5.49 -49.27 14.61
N PHE A 168 4.26 -48.88 14.29
CA PHE A 168 3.09 -49.20 15.10
C PHE A 168 2.33 -50.44 14.61
N TYR A 169 2.38 -50.73 13.30
CA TYR A 169 1.55 -51.78 12.69
C TYR A 169 2.35 -52.97 12.14
N ALA A 170 3.65 -52.83 11.89
CA ALA A 170 4.46 -53.93 11.37
C ALA A 170 4.96 -54.91 12.46
N THR A 171 4.74 -54.60 13.74
CA THR A 171 5.29 -55.37 14.87
C THR A 171 4.22 -55.75 15.89
N ASP A 172 4.23 -56.98 16.38
CA ASP A 172 3.24 -57.47 17.35
C ASP A 172 3.46 -56.93 18.79
N ASP A 173 4.66 -56.42 19.12
CA ASP A 173 4.97 -55.82 20.42
C ASP A 173 5.44 -54.36 20.31
N ILE A 174 4.48 -53.44 20.44
CA ILE A 174 4.71 -51.99 20.39
C ILE A 174 5.69 -51.53 21.50
N LYS A 175 5.64 -52.12 22.70
CA LYS A 175 6.53 -51.67 23.79
C LYS A 175 7.98 -52.03 23.49
N ASN A 176 8.20 -53.22 22.96
CA ASN A 176 9.53 -53.66 22.54
C ASN A 176 10.04 -52.84 21.35
N THR A 177 9.19 -52.59 20.35
CA THR A 177 9.53 -51.74 19.20
C THR A 177 9.94 -50.32 19.63
N LEU A 178 9.15 -49.69 20.52
CA LEU A 178 9.49 -48.37 21.07
C LEU A 178 10.79 -48.38 21.90
N ALA A 179 11.16 -49.52 22.49
CA ALA A 179 12.39 -49.66 23.26
C ALA A 179 13.63 -49.89 22.38
N ILE A 180 13.54 -50.77 21.38
CA ILE A 180 14.64 -51.13 20.48
C ILE A 180 14.95 -50.00 19.51
N TYR A 181 13.92 -49.42 18.88
CA TYR A 181 14.08 -48.39 17.84
C TYR A 181 14.07 -46.96 18.38
N ARG A 182 14.56 -46.75 19.61
CA ARG A 182 14.58 -45.43 20.26
C ARG A 182 15.17 -44.33 19.38
N THR A 183 16.39 -44.53 18.88
CA THR A 183 17.09 -43.50 18.11
C THR A 183 16.41 -43.20 16.76
N PRO A 184 16.07 -44.21 15.92
CA PRO A 184 15.31 -43.99 14.69
C PRO A 184 13.98 -43.26 14.92
N LEU A 185 13.22 -43.64 15.95
CA LEU A 185 11.93 -43.02 16.26
C LEU A 185 12.07 -41.56 16.70
N LEU A 186 13.02 -41.27 17.58
CA LEU A 186 13.25 -39.88 18.02
C LEU A 186 13.74 -39.00 16.87
N LEU A 187 14.59 -39.53 15.98
CA LEU A 187 15.00 -38.83 14.76
C LEU A 187 13.80 -38.57 13.83
N LEU A 188 12.96 -39.58 13.60
CA LEU A 188 11.77 -39.45 12.76
C LEU A 188 10.78 -38.42 13.32
N VAL A 189 10.57 -38.41 14.64
CA VAL A 189 9.75 -37.38 15.31
C VAL A 189 10.39 -36.00 15.13
N SER A 190 11.70 -35.86 15.35
CA SER A 190 12.41 -34.59 15.18
C SER A 190 12.29 -34.06 13.76
N LEU A 191 12.48 -34.91 12.74
CA LEU A 191 12.33 -34.55 11.34
C LEU A 191 10.88 -34.19 10.99
N SER A 192 9.90 -34.91 11.54
CA SER A 192 8.48 -34.62 11.33
C SER A 192 8.09 -33.26 11.95
N VAL A 193 8.54 -32.98 13.17
CA VAL A 193 8.34 -31.68 13.83
C VAL A 193 9.02 -30.56 13.06
N ALA A 194 10.25 -30.77 12.57
CA ALA A 194 10.95 -29.81 11.73
C ALA A 194 10.20 -29.56 10.42
N ALA A 195 9.70 -30.60 9.75
CA ALA A 195 8.92 -30.49 8.52
C ALA A 195 7.61 -29.70 8.72
N TYR A 196 6.85 -29.98 9.79
CA TYR A 196 5.68 -29.15 10.11
C TYR A 196 6.08 -27.72 10.46
N GLY A 197 7.15 -27.52 11.22
CA GLY A 197 7.64 -26.21 11.62
C GLY A 197 8.03 -25.34 10.42
N THR A 198 8.77 -25.90 9.46
CA THR A 198 9.18 -25.17 8.24
C THR A 198 7.98 -24.85 7.35
N LEU A 199 6.98 -25.74 7.25
CA LEU A 199 5.72 -25.45 6.57
C LEU A 199 4.95 -24.28 7.19
N PHE A 200 4.78 -24.29 8.51
CA PHE A 200 4.06 -23.20 9.19
C PHE A 200 4.82 -21.87 9.08
N TYR A 201 6.15 -21.91 9.19
CA TYR A 201 7.00 -20.74 9.04
C TYR A 201 6.93 -20.17 7.61
N SER A 202 7.05 -21.01 6.58
CA SER A 202 6.99 -20.57 5.18
C SER A 202 5.64 -19.95 4.84
N LEU A 203 4.54 -20.56 5.29
CA LEU A 203 3.19 -20.01 5.08
C LEU A 203 2.99 -18.68 5.79
N LYS A 204 3.44 -18.55 7.05
CA LYS A 204 3.40 -17.27 7.76
C LYS A 204 4.16 -16.20 6.98
N LYS A 205 5.36 -16.53 6.50
CA LYS A 205 6.19 -15.61 5.71
C LYS A 205 5.50 -15.21 4.41
N ILE A 206 4.95 -16.15 3.65
CA ILE A 206 4.27 -15.88 2.37
C ILE A 206 3.06 -14.97 2.56
N ILE A 207 2.21 -15.24 3.57
CA ILE A 207 1.03 -14.41 3.85
C ILE A 207 1.45 -12.97 4.20
N THR A 208 2.45 -12.83 5.07
CA THR A 208 2.96 -11.51 5.48
C THR A 208 3.55 -10.75 4.29
N MET A 209 4.29 -11.44 3.41
CA MET A 209 4.85 -10.84 2.20
C MET A 209 3.76 -10.38 1.23
N TYR A 210 2.71 -11.19 1.04
CA TYR A 210 1.59 -10.84 0.16
C TYR A 210 0.81 -9.63 0.70
N GLU A 211 0.53 -9.59 2.01
CA GLU A 211 -0.12 -8.43 2.64
C GLU A 211 0.71 -7.15 2.42
N LEU A 212 2.01 -7.21 2.68
CA LEU A 212 2.93 -6.09 2.48
C LEU A 212 2.98 -5.62 1.02
N GLU A 213 3.01 -6.54 0.06
CA GLU A 213 2.99 -6.21 -1.38
C GLU A 213 1.70 -5.48 -1.77
N THR A 214 0.55 -5.96 -1.29
CA THR A 214 -0.74 -5.31 -1.57
C THR A 214 -0.84 -3.91 -0.98
N GLU A 215 -0.23 -3.68 0.19
CA GLU A 215 -0.19 -2.36 0.84
C GLU A 215 0.74 -1.41 0.08
N ASN A 216 1.92 -1.87 -0.33
CA ASN A 216 2.86 -1.09 -1.14
C ASN A 216 2.24 -0.63 -2.47
N LEU A 217 1.50 -1.50 -3.15
CA LEU A 217 0.80 -1.14 -4.39
C LEU A 217 -0.24 -0.03 -4.17
N LYS A 218 -0.95 -0.04 -3.03
CA LYS A 218 -1.90 1.02 -2.69
C LYS A 218 -1.20 2.35 -2.45
N ILE A 219 -0.11 2.33 -1.67
CA ILE A 219 0.69 3.52 -1.35
C ILE A 219 1.26 4.13 -2.63
N GLN A 220 1.80 3.31 -3.55
CA GLN A 220 2.32 3.81 -4.82
C GLN A 220 1.24 4.49 -5.67
N LYS A 221 0.04 3.89 -5.73
CA LYS A 221 -1.09 4.48 -6.46
C LYS A 221 -1.54 5.81 -5.85
N GLU A 222 -1.59 5.89 -4.52
CA GLU A 222 -1.97 7.12 -3.82
C GLU A 222 -0.93 8.22 -3.99
N SER A 223 0.36 7.89 -3.89
CA SER A 223 1.46 8.81 -4.14
C SER A 223 1.42 9.38 -5.56
N GLY A 224 1.20 8.53 -6.57
CA GLY A 224 1.05 8.99 -7.97
C GLY A 224 -0.11 9.97 -8.15
N ARG A 225 -1.26 9.71 -7.52
CA ARG A 225 -2.42 10.62 -7.55
C ARG A 225 -2.12 11.95 -6.87
N LEU A 226 -1.45 11.94 -5.72
CA LEU A 226 -1.06 13.16 -5.00
C LEU A 226 -0.11 14.00 -5.84
N GLN A 227 0.85 13.38 -6.53
CA GLN A 227 1.77 14.07 -7.42
C GLN A 227 1.02 14.73 -8.60
N GLU A 228 0.09 14.02 -9.24
CA GLU A 228 -0.73 14.58 -10.32
C GLU A 228 -1.57 15.78 -9.86
N VAL A 229 -2.23 15.66 -8.71
CA VAL A 229 -3.00 16.75 -8.11
C VAL A 229 -2.10 17.95 -7.79
N THR A 230 -0.90 17.71 -7.26
CA THR A 230 0.07 18.77 -6.95
C THR A 230 0.48 19.51 -8.21
N LEU A 231 0.83 18.80 -9.29
CA LEU A 231 1.17 19.41 -10.58
C LEU A 231 0.00 20.22 -11.16
N GLN A 232 -1.22 19.73 -11.04
CA GLN A 232 -2.40 20.48 -11.48
C GLN A 232 -2.60 21.75 -10.64
N LEU A 233 -2.45 21.65 -9.32
CA LEU A 233 -2.55 22.80 -8.42
C LEU A 233 -1.47 23.86 -8.72
N GLU A 234 -0.23 23.44 -8.97
CA GLU A 234 0.84 24.35 -9.39
C GLU A 234 0.48 25.06 -10.70
N LYS A 235 -0.06 24.32 -11.68
CA LYS A 235 -0.51 24.91 -12.95
C LYS A 235 -1.59 25.97 -12.73
N TYR A 236 -2.62 25.67 -11.92
CA TYR A 236 -3.69 26.62 -11.62
C TYR A 236 -3.24 27.80 -10.76
N ALA A 237 -2.26 27.60 -9.87
CA ALA A 237 -1.77 28.64 -8.99
C ALA A 237 -0.87 29.66 -9.71
N ASN A 238 -0.13 29.24 -10.73
CA ASN A 238 0.93 30.04 -11.33
C ASN A 238 0.68 30.48 -12.77
N TYR A 239 -0.28 29.89 -13.48
CA TYR A 239 -0.54 30.19 -14.89
C TYR A 239 -1.95 30.71 -15.12
N ASP A 240 -2.10 31.64 -16.05
CA ASP A 240 -3.37 32.13 -16.55
C ASP A 240 -4.03 31.02 -17.38
N THR A 241 -5.28 30.67 -17.04
CA THR A 241 -5.97 29.52 -17.64
C THR A 241 -6.37 29.75 -19.09
N LEU A 242 -6.46 31.01 -19.54
CA LEU A 242 -6.80 31.36 -20.91
C LEU A 242 -5.56 31.27 -21.80
N THR A 243 -4.54 32.08 -21.50
CA THR A 243 -3.35 32.25 -22.36
C THR A 243 -2.24 31.24 -22.12
N GLY A 244 -2.25 30.54 -20.97
CA GLY A 244 -1.16 29.66 -20.57
C GLY A 244 0.11 30.38 -20.13
N LEU A 245 0.12 31.72 -20.15
CA LEU A 245 1.22 32.53 -19.61
C LEU A 245 1.24 32.48 -18.09
N PRO A 246 2.39 32.72 -17.44
CA PRO A 246 2.45 33.09 -16.03
C PRO A 246 1.37 34.13 -15.66
N ASN A 247 0.68 33.88 -14.55
CA ASN A 247 -0.32 34.81 -14.03
C ASN A 247 0.33 35.93 -13.21
N ARG A 248 -0.50 36.88 -12.76
CA ARG A 248 -0.09 38.00 -11.90
C ARG A 248 0.76 37.57 -10.70
N ARG A 249 0.36 36.52 -9.98
CA ARG A 249 1.09 36.03 -8.82
C ARG A 249 2.49 35.58 -9.21
N PHE A 250 2.58 34.71 -10.22
CA PHE A 250 3.87 34.17 -10.65
C PHE A 250 4.79 35.25 -11.24
N PHE A 251 4.21 36.29 -11.84
CA PHE A 251 4.94 37.48 -12.28
C PHE A 251 5.60 38.22 -11.12
N PHE A 252 4.85 38.56 -10.06
CA PHE A 252 5.44 39.27 -8.91
C PHE A 252 6.51 38.43 -8.21
N ASP A 253 6.25 37.14 -7.98
CA ASP A 253 7.23 36.21 -7.40
C ASP A 253 8.51 36.15 -8.25
N THR A 254 8.37 36.17 -9.58
CA THR A 254 9.51 36.16 -10.51
C THR A 254 10.24 37.49 -10.53
N LEU A 255 9.54 38.61 -10.50
CA LEU A 255 10.12 39.96 -10.51
C LEU A 255 10.98 40.19 -9.26
N GLU A 256 10.49 39.81 -8.08
CA GLU A 256 11.26 39.90 -6.83
C GLU A 256 12.57 39.12 -6.91
N ARG A 257 12.52 37.90 -7.46
CA ARG A 257 13.71 37.07 -7.68
C ARG A 257 14.69 37.72 -8.65
N ILE A 258 14.20 38.31 -9.74
CA ILE A 258 15.04 39.00 -10.73
C ILE A 258 15.70 40.23 -10.12
N VAL A 259 14.97 41.04 -9.33
CA VAL A 259 15.53 42.18 -8.60
C VAL A 259 16.69 41.75 -7.70
N ALA A 260 16.49 40.72 -6.88
CA ALA A 260 17.54 40.20 -5.99
C ALA A 260 18.75 39.64 -6.77
N GLU A 261 18.51 38.98 -7.90
CA GLU A 261 19.58 38.48 -8.78
C GLU A 261 20.37 39.63 -9.41
N SER A 262 19.68 40.65 -9.91
CA SER A 262 20.26 41.84 -10.54
C SER A 262 21.03 42.71 -9.56
N GLU A 263 20.57 42.84 -8.31
CA GLU A 263 21.31 43.51 -7.24
C GLU A 263 22.67 42.85 -6.99
N ARG A 264 22.71 41.51 -6.92
CA ARG A 264 23.94 40.76 -6.68
C ARG A 264 24.90 40.76 -7.88
N THR A 265 24.37 40.78 -9.11
CA THR A 265 25.15 40.64 -10.34
C THR A 265 25.45 41.99 -11.02
N ALA A 266 24.91 43.09 -10.50
CA ALA A 266 24.97 44.42 -11.09
C ALA A 266 24.49 44.46 -12.55
N ARG A 267 23.45 43.67 -12.87
CA ARG A 267 22.85 43.61 -14.21
C ARG A 267 21.54 44.36 -14.27
N MET A 268 21.31 45.04 -15.40
CA MET A 268 20.07 45.76 -15.66
C MET A 268 19.04 44.87 -16.35
N PHE A 269 17.78 45.18 -16.12
CA PHE A 269 16.66 44.58 -16.84
C PHE A 269 15.58 45.64 -17.08
N ALA A 270 14.76 45.44 -18.11
CA ALA A 270 13.59 46.26 -18.37
C ALA A 270 12.32 45.50 -18.04
N LEU A 271 11.40 46.19 -17.38
CA LEU A 271 10.01 45.80 -17.22
C LEU A 271 9.16 46.61 -18.21
N LEU A 272 8.43 45.91 -19.07
CA LEU A 272 7.38 46.48 -19.91
C LEU A 272 6.03 46.11 -19.30
N TYR A 273 5.19 47.11 -19.06
CA TYR A 273 3.79 46.96 -18.67
C TYR A 273 2.92 47.35 -19.87
N ILE A 274 2.07 46.43 -20.32
CA ILE A 274 1.38 46.50 -21.61
C ILE A 274 -0.12 46.42 -21.37
N ASP A 275 -0.88 47.30 -21.99
CA ASP A 275 -2.33 47.25 -22.03
C ASP A 275 -2.83 47.35 -23.48
N LEU A 276 -3.81 46.52 -23.83
CA LEU A 276 -4.36 46.47 -25.18
C LEU A 276 -5.44 47.53 -25.38
N ASP A 277 -5.09 48.56 -26.14
CA ASP A 277 -6.02 49.64 -26.46
C ASP A 277 -7.16 49.15 -27.35
N GLY A 278 -8.41 49.40 -26.90
CA GLY A 278 -9.62 49.05 -27.65
C GLY A 278 -10.06 47.58 -27.50
N PHE A 279 -9.44 46.81 -26.60
CA PHE A 279 -9.83 45.42 -26.36
C PHE A 279 -11.30 45.26 -25.93
N LYS A 280 -11.81 46.21 -25.13
CA LYS A 280 -13.23 46.24 -24.77
C LYS A 280 -14.15 46.35 -25.99
N ASP A 281 -13.79 47.15 -26.98
CA ASP A 281 -14.58 47.30 -28.21
C ASP A 281 -14.63 46.00 -29.02
N ILE A 282 -13.57 45.17 -28.95
CA ILE A 282 -13.59 43.83 -29.57
C ILE A 282 -14.59 42.93 -28.85
N ASN A 283 -14.59 42.91 -27.51
CA ASN A 283 -15.55 42.14 -26.74
C ASN A 283 -16.99 42.59 -27.00
N ASP A 284 -17.22 43.89 -27.04
CA ASP A 284 -18.56 44.47 -27.19
C ASP A 284 -19.12 44.24 -28.61
N ASN A 285 -18.28 44.29 -29.64
CA ASN A 285 -18.71 44.11 -31.04
C ASN A 285 -18.73 42.66 -31.52
N TYR A 286 -17.84 41.80 -30.99
CA TYR A 286 -17.62 40.45 -31.53
C TYR A 286 -17.76 39.33 -30.50
N GLY A 287 -18.05 39.68 -29.25
CA GLY A 287 -18.26 38.73 -28.15
C GLY A 287 -16.97 38.27 -27.47
N HIS A 288 -17.13 37.76 -26.25
CA HIS A 288 -16.01 37.35 -25.40
C HIS A 288 -15.17 36.21 -25.97
N GLU A 289 -15.74 35.28 -26.74
CA GLU A 289 -14.97 34.19 -27.37
C GLU A 289 -13.92 34.71 -28.37
N VAL A 290 -14.26 35.77 -29.11
CA VAL A 290 -13.32 36.44 -30.03
C VAL A 290 -12.28 37.20 -29.23
N GLY A 291 -12.67 37.90 -28.17
CA GLY A 291 -11.74 38.56 -27.25
C GLY A 291 -10.73 37.58 -26.63
N ASP A 292 -11.19 36.43 -26.17
CA ASP A 292 -10.35 35.36 -25.62
C ASP A 292 -9.34 34.83 -26.65
N SER A 293 -9.78 34.68 -27.90
CA SER A 293 -8.91 34.27 -29.01
C SER A 293 -7.87 35.34 -29.37
N VAL A 294 -8.24 36.62 -29.26
CA VAL A 294 -7.31 37.76 -29.40
C VAL A 294 -6.26 37.75 -28.29
N LEU A 295 -6.66 37.56 -27.03
CA LEU A 295 -5.73 37.47 -25.91
C LEU A 295 -4.74 36.31 -26.05
N ASN A 296 -5.22 35.15 -26.51
CA ASN A 296 -4.35 34.00 -26.83
C ASN A 296 -3.34 34.33 -27.94
N SER A 297 -3.81 35.00 -28.99
CA SER A 297 -2.96 35.41 -30.12
C SER A 297 -1.91 36.44 -29.69
N VAL A 298 -2.28 37.38 -28.83
CA VAL A 298 -1.36 38.35 -28.22
C VAL A 298 -0.30 37.63 -27.38
N GLY A 299 -0.71 36.73 -26.47
CA GLY A 299 0.22 35.98 -25.63
C GLY A 299 1.23 35.18 -26.44
N ASN A 300 0.79 34.48 -27.48
CA ASN A 300 1.67 33.73 -28.39
C ASN A 300 2.63 34.65 -29.15
N ARG A 301 2.15 35.79 -29.65
CA ARG A 301 3.01 36.77 -30.33
C ARG A 301 4.09 37.32 -29.41
N LEU A 302 3.74 37.61 -28.15
CA LEU A 302 4.75 38.05 -27.18
C LEU A 302 5.80 36.97 -26.98
N LEU A 303 5.41 35.71 -26.75
CA LEU A 303 6.34 34.60 -26.58
C LEU A 303 7.27 34.38 -27.78
N GLU A 304 6.75 34.51 -29.01
CA GLU A 304 7.55 34.34 -30.24
C GLU A 304 8.62 35.42 -30.45
N HIS A 305 8.49 36.57 -29.78
CA HIS A 305 9.36 37.73 -29.99
C HIS A 305 10.22 38.07 -28.77
N VAL A 306 10.24 37.20 -27.77
CA VAL A 306 11.14 37.29 -26.62
C VAL A 306 12.13 36.12 -26.61
N ARG A 307 13.23 36.26 -25.87
CA ARG A 307 14.20 35.18 -25.68
C ARG A 307 13.71 34.22 -24.61
N GLU A 308 14.26 33.00 -24.58
CA GLU A 308 13.97 32.01 -23.52
C GLU A 308 14.32 32.53 -22.11
N THR A 309 15.27 33.46 -22.01
CA THR A 309 15.69 34.10 -20.75
C THR A 309 14.72 35.19 -20.28
N ASP A 310 13.92 35.74 -21.18
CA ASP A 310 12.95 36.77 -20.87
C ASP A 310 11.69 36.15 -20.25
N PHE A 311 10.86 36.97 -19.62
CA PHE A 311 9.66 36.49 -18.93
C PHE A 311 8.44 37.25 -19.41
N VAL A 312 7.39 36.54 -19.81
CA VAL A 312 6.11 37.12 -20.26
C VAL A 312 5.02 36.66 -19.33
N ALA A 313 4.12 37.54 -18.93
CA ALA A 313 2.99 37.23 -18.06
C ALA A 313 1.72 37.96 -18.50
N ARG A 314 0.56 37.39 -18.15
CA ARG A 314 -0.73 38.08 -18.20
C ARG A 314 -1.16 38.43 -16.78
N LEU A 315 -1.37 39.72 -16.52
CA LEU A 315 -1.67 40.22 -15.18
C LEU A 315 -3.17 40.21 -14.88
N GLY A 316 -4.01 40.19 -15.92
CA GLY A 316 -5.46 40.11 -15.85
C GLY A 316 -6.11 40.94 -16.96
N GLY A 317 -7.33 40.60 -17.38
CA GLY A 317 -8.02 41.34 -18.45
C GLY A 317 -7.18 41.39 -19.73
N ASP A 318 -6.88 42.61 -20.18
CA ASP A 318 -6.06 42.99 -21.32
C ASP A 318 -4.63 43.43 -20.95
N GLU A 319 -4.21 43.22 -19.70
CA GLU A 319 -2.89 43.61 -19.21
C GLU A 319 -1.87 42.47 -19.32
N PHE A 320 -0.72 42.78 -19.91
CA PHE A 320 0.44 41.91 -20.05
C PHE A 320 1.69 42.58 -19.48
N ALA A 321 2.67 41.77 -19.08
CA ALA A 321 3.97 42.27 -18.67
C ALA A 321 5.09 41.44 -19.27
N ILE A 322 6.22 42.10 -19.57
CA ILE A 322 7.43 41.44 -20.05
C ILE A 322 8.63 41.93 -19.24
N ILE A 323 9.49 41.00 -18.81
CA ILE A 323 10.78 41.31 -18.20
C ILE A 323 11.88 40.88 -19.17
N PHE A 324 12.58 41.86 -19.74
CA PHE A 324 13.75 41.65 -20.59
C PHE A 324 15.01 41.71 -19.74
N ARG A 325 15.73 40.60 -19.65
CA ARG A 325 16.94 40.50 -18.81
C ARG A 325 18.18 40.95 -19.57
N ASP A 326 19.22 41.29 -18.81
CA ASP A 326 20.56 41.56 -19.31
C ASP A 326 20.62 42.64 -20.40
N ILE A 327 19.92 43.76 -20.19
CA ILE A 327 20.01 44.92 -21.09
C ILE A 327 21.23 45.77 -20.75
N GLU A 328 21.87 46.36 -21.76
CA GLU A 328 23.10 47.16 -21.58
C GLU A 328 22.82 48.66 -21.39
N GLU A 329 21.68 49.16 -21.89
CA GLU A 329 21.29 50.56 -21.78
C GLU A 329 19.77 50.73 -21.94
N MET A 330 19.24 51.83 -21.40
CA MET A 330 17.81 52.16 -21.42
C MET A 330 17.25 52.33 -22.86
N LYS A 331 18.11 52.73 -23.81
CA LYS A 331 17.74 52.84 -25.23
C LYS A 331 17.33 51.49 -25.84
N ILE A 332 18.00 50.40 -25.45
CA ILE A 332 17.65 49.04 -25.89
C ILE A 332 16.23 48.68 -25.44
N ALA A 333 15.84 49.07 -24.22
CA ALA A 333 14.49 48.82 -23.72
C ALA A 333 13.42 49.55 -24.57
N ALA A 334 13.70 50.79 -24.99
CA ALA A 334 12.83 51.53 -25.90
C ALA A 334 12.72 50.88 -27.29
N ASP A 335 13.84 50.46 -27.87
CA ASP A 335 13.86 49.79 -29.17
C ASP A 335 13.09 48.46 -29.14
N ILE A 336 13.25 47.69 -28.06
CA ILE A 336 12.48 46.45 -27.83
C ILE A 336 10.98 46.75 -27.70
N ALA A 337 10.60 47.75 -26.90
CA ALA A 337 9.20 48.13 -26.73
C ALA A 337 8.56 48.60 -28.04
N GLY A 338 9.29 49.36 -28.86
CA GLY A 338 8.84 49.76 -30.20
C GLY A 338 8.62 48.58 -31.15
N ASN A 339 9.50 47.57 -31.09
CA ASN A 339 9.31 46.32 -31.82
C ASN A 339 8.06 45.58 -31.34
N ILE A 340 7.91 45.36 -30.02
CA ILE A 340 6.75 44.70 -29.43
C ILE A 340 5.45 45.41 -29.83
N HIS A 341 5.40 46.74 -29.71
CA HIS A 341 4.26 47.54 -30.13
C HIS A 341 3.90 47.30 -31.61
N SER A 342 4.89 47.35 -32.50
CA SER A 342 4.71 47.13 -33.94
C SER A 342 4.23 45.71 -34.27
N ILE A 343 4.69 44.71 -33.51
CA ILE A 343 4.28 43.31 -33.67
C ILE A 343 2.83 43.10 -33.23
N LEU A 344 2.42 43.72 -32.12
CA LEU A 344 1.05 43.63 -31.61
C LEU A 344 0.04 44.25 -32.58
N GLN A 345 0.42 45.30 -33.31
CA GLN A 345 -0.42 45.94 -34.33
C GLN A 345 -0.68 45.09 -35.59
N LYS A 346 0.07 44.02 -35.81
CA LYS A 346 -0.13 43.17 -37.01
C LYS A 346 -1.53 42.54 -37.00
N PRO A 347 -2.23 42.39 -38.14
CA PRO A 347 -3.53 41.75 -38.19
C PRO A 347 -3.54 40.32 -37.64
N MET A 348 -4.52 39.99 -36.79
CA MET A 348 -4.75 38.65 -36.23
C MET A 348 -5.93 37.99 -36.94
N HIS A 349 -5.73 36.81 -37.50
CA HIS A 349 -6.79 36.02 -38.11
C HIS A 349 -7.47 35.16 -37.05
N ILE A 350 -8.69 35.53 -36.66
CA ILE A 350 -9.49 34.82 -35.66
C ILE A 350 -10.69 34.19 -36.37
N GLY A 351 -10.57 32.91 -36.72
CA GLY A 351 -11.56 32.23 -37.57
C GLY A 351 -11.64 32.88 -38.95
N THR A 352 -12.80 33.42 -39.31
CA THR A 352 -13.02 34.16 -40.57
C THR A 352 -12.81 35.67 -40.44
N MET A 353 -12.49 36.15 -39.24
CA MET A 353 -12.35 37.57 -38.94
C MET A 353 -10.89 38.02 -38.91
N VAL A 354 -10.68 39.31 -39.15
CA VAL A 354 -9.38 39.96 -38.99
C VAL A 354 -9.52 41.02 -37.89
N CYS A 355 -8.82 40.82 -36.78
CA CYS A 355 -8.80 41.74 -35.66
C CYS A 355 -7.45 42.45 -35.59
N THR A 356 -7.47 43.74 -35.28
CA THR A 356 -6.26 44.51 -34.97
C THR A 356 -6.41 45.11 -33.58
N VAL A 357 -5.35 45.02 -32.78
CA VAL A 357 -5.27 45.70 -31.48
C VAL A 357 -4.15 46.73 -31.54
N ASN A 358 -4.30 47.78 -30.76
CA ASN A 358 -3.19 48.68 -30.48
C ASN A 358 -2.70 48.42 -29.04
N SER A 359 -1.56 48.97 -28.65
CA SER A 359 -1.03 48.79 -27.30
C SER A 359 -0.42 50.07 -26.75
N SER A 360 -0.64 50.30 -25.46
CA SER A 360 0.06 51.31 -24.68
C SER A 360 1.07 50.59 -23.78
N ILE A 361 2.35 50.94 -23.90
CA ILE A 361 3.45 50.22 -23.23
C ILE A 361 4.26 51.18 -22.35
N GLY A 362 4.19 50.98 -21.03
CA GLY A 362 5.05 51.69 -20.08
C GLY A 362 6.31 50.89 -19.77
N ILE A 363 7.45 51.57 -19.66
CA ILE A 363 8.75 50.93 -19.46
C ILE A 363 9.38 51.44 -18.16
N ALA A 364 9.85 50.51 -17.33
CA ALA A 364 10.71 50.77 -16.17
C ALA A 364 12.01 49.98 -16.31
N VAL A 365 13.16 50.60 -16.01
CA VAL A 365 14.48 49.96 -16.08
C VAL A 365 15.08 49.88 -14.68
N TYR A 366 15.46 48.68 -14.26
CA TYR A 366 16.21 48.50 -13.03
C TYR A 366 17.71 48.74 -13.28
N PRO A 367 18.42 49.47 -12.41
CA PRO A 367 17.93 50.11 -11.18
C PRO A 367 17.47 51.58 -11.35
N ASP A 368 17.57 52.14 -12.55
CA ASP A 368 17.44 53.59 -12.81
C ASP A 368 16.06 54.18 -12.47
N THR A 369 14.99 53.43 -12.74
CA THR A 369 13.61 53.85 -12.49
C THR A 369 12.98 53.09 -11.32
N GLY A 370 13.76 52.41 -10.49
CA GLY A 370 13.26 51.66 -9.33
C GLY A 370 14.22 50.58 -8.85
N LYS A 371 14.25 50.34 -7.53
CA LYS A 371 15.14 49.35 -6.90
C LYS A 371 14.42 48.13 -6.31
N ASP A 372 13.10 48.13 -6.36
CA ASP A 372 12.24 47.05 -5.88
C ASP A 372 11.12 46.80 -6.90
N GLY A 373 10.56 45.59 -6.88
CA GLY A 373 9.57 45.17 -7.87
C GLY A 373 8.30 46.02 -7.88
N GLU A 374 7.82 46.45 -6.71
CA GLU A 374 6.62 47.27 -6.58
C GLU A 374 6.82 48.66 -7.20
N THR A 375 7.95 49.30 -6.91
CA THR A 375 8.31 50.59 -7.51
C THR A 375 8.45 50.50 -9.02
N LEU A 376 9.09 49.44 -9.54
CA LEU A 376 9.25 49.24 -10.99
C LEU A 376 7.89 49.09 -11.68
N VAL A 377 6.98 48.28 -11.14
CA VAL A 377 5.63 48.09 -11.69
C VAL A 377 4.86 49.41 -11.65
N ARG A 378 4.87 50.13 -10.53
CA ARG A 378 4.17 51.41 -10.39
C ARG A 378 4.68 52.45 -11.39
N ASN A 379 5.99 52.50 -11.61
CA ASN A 379 6.61 53.47 -12.52
C ASN A 379 6.34 53.10 -13.98
N ALA A 380 6.37 51.81 -14.33
CA ALA A 380 5.95 51.35 -15.66
C ALA A 380 4.47 51.67 -15.92
N ASP A 381 3.58 51.37 -14.97
CA ASP A 381 2.15 51.70 -15.07
C ASP A 381 1.91 53.21 -15.23
N SER A 382 2.64 54.04 -14.48
CA SER A 382 2.57 55.51 -14.61
C SER A 382 2.98 56.00 -16.01
N ALA A 383 4.04 55.42 -16.58
CA ALA A 383 4.48 55.73 -17.94
C ALA A 383 3.43 55.30 -18.98
N MET A 384 2.87 54.10 -18.82
CA MET A 384 1.79 53.59 -19.68
C MET A 384 0.55 54.51 -19.62
N TYR A 385 0.16 54.94 -18.42
CA TYR A 385 -0.99 55.83 -18.24
C TYR A 385 -0.80 57.17 -18.94
N GLY A 386 0.43 57.71 -18.94
CA GLY A 386 0.79 58.91 -19.73
C GLY A 386 0.51 58.75 -21.23
N ILE A 387 0.82 57.58 -21.80
CA ILE A 387 0.57 57.26 -23.22
C ILE A 387 -0.94 57.19 -23.49
N LYS A 388 -1.70 56.51 -22.62
CA LYS A 388 -3.16 56.42 -22.75
C LYS A 388 -3.83 57.79 -22.76
N ARG A 389 -3.35 58.74 -21.96
CA ARG A 389 -3.86 60.12 -21.96
C ARG A 389 -3.48 60.91 -23.21
N ASN A 390 -2.34 60.60 -23.82
CA ASN A 390 -1.82 61.29 -25.00
C ASN A 390 -2.30 60.69 -26.33
N GLY A 391 -3.46 60.03 -26.35
CA GLY A 391 -4.10 59.52 -27.56
C GLY A 391 -4.04 58.00 -27.74
N LYS A 392 -3.47 57.26 -26.77
CA LYS A 392 -3.25 55.79 -26.81
C LYS A 392 -2.27 55.38 -27.92
N GLY A 393 -1.82 54.14 -27.87
CA GLY A 393 -0.93 53.59 -28.89
C GLY A 393 0.50 54.14 -28.81
N GLY A 394 1.41 53.34 -28.30
CA GLY A 394 2.84 53.65 -28.32
C GLY A 394 3.54 53.07 -27.11
N PHE A 395 4.76 53.57 -26.87
CA PHE A 395 5.57 53.19 -25.72
C PHE A 395 6.25 54.40 -25.09
N GLY A 396 6.62 54.30 -23.82
CA GLY A 396 7.23 55.39 -23.07
C GLY A 396 7.99 54.87 -21.87
N ILE A 397 9.18 55.42 -21.65
CA ILE A 397 9.99 55.12 -20.47
C ILE A 397 9.59 56.05 -19.34
N PHE A 398 9.49 55.52 -18.12
CA PHE A 398 9.30 56.33 -16.94
C PHE A 398 10.46 57.31 -16.77
N ASP A 399 10.11 58.60 -16.72
CA ASP A 399 11.03 59.69 -16.38
C ASP A 399 10.62 60.28 -15.01
N HIS A 400 11.59 60.71 -14.22
CA HIS A 400 11.37 61.30 -12.88
C HIS A 400 10.75 62.71 -12.94
N SER A 401 10.48 63.23 -14.14
CA SER A 401 9.80 64.52 -14.33
C SER A 401 8.39 64.48 -13.74
N PRO A 402 7.99 65.46 -12.90
CA PRO A 402 6.68 65.47 -12.27
C PRO A 402 5.58 65.54 -13.34
N ILE A 403 4.68 64.55 -13.33
CA ILE A 403 3.42 64.63 -14.07
C ILE A 403 2.61 65.75 -13.43
N VAL A 404 2.59 66.94 -14.03
CA VAL A 404 1.71 68.02 -13.64
C VAL A 404 0.27 67.54 -13.89
N GLN A 405 -0.43 67.12 -12.83
CA GLN A 405 -1.89 66.98 -12.87
C GLN A 405 -2.50 68.37 -13.06
N PRO A 406 -3.22 68.65 -14.17
CA PRO A 406 -4.10 69.80 -14.20
C PRO A 406 -5.29 69.54 -13.25
N PRO A 407 -6.02 70.58 -12.80
CA PRO A 407 -7.10 70.44 -11.83
C PRO A 407 -8.16 69.45 -12.32
N MET A 408 -8.71 68.66 -11.39
CA MET A 408 -9.93 67.92 -11.65
C MET A 408 -11.10 68.91 -11.70
N ASP A 409 -11.72 69.04 -12.88
CA ASP A 409 -13.03 69.66 -13.04
C ASP A 409 -14.15 68.64 -12.80
#